data_AF-V9GGF4-F1
#
_entry.id   AF-V9GGF4-F1
#
_cell.length_a   1.000
_cell.length_b   1.000
_cell.length_c   1.000
_cell.angle_alpha   90.00
_cell.angle_beta   90.00
_cell.angle_gamma   90.00
#
_symmetry.space_group_name_H-M   'P 1'
#
loop_
_entity.id
_entity.type
_entity.pdbx_description
1 polymer ?
#
loop_
_entity_poly.entity_id
_entity_poly.type
_entity_poly.pdbx_seq_one_letter_code
_entity_poly.pdbx_strand_id
1 'polypeptide(L)'
;MLVLIVLLWQVQRRVLESETFHALDKLFYGHREQILEGLELNKSTAAAAINEDAQLGYEIVREIGSLVQNDPIRVQQIVLLQSFSLRKDMELELESLLLEDFDPDLVDYIGEIAKIKRDLIKSSAIRYLLAHESSILKMKHGRQVMIDAAGAAVRKKKYIDIFPDFIRRYADGLPRSRFLRLYQIVRRNPGLTWNGLRDQVSAIYNEHYRSDPDFQKWD
;
A
#
# COMPACT_ATOMS: atom_id res chain seq x y z
N MET A 1 28.18 17.34 -36.78
CA MET A 1 27.11 18.35 -36.56
C MET A 1 25.86 17.70 -35.97
N LEU A 2 25.14 16.81 -36.68
CA LEU A 2 23.92 16.17 -36.16
C LEU A 2 24.12 15.36 -34.88
N VAL A 3 25.22 14.60 -34.77
CA VAL A 3 25.53 13.79 -33.58
C VAL A 3 25.72 14.66 -32.32
N LEU A 4 26.39 15.81 -32.47
CA LEU A 4 26.59 16.76 -31.37
C LEU A 4 25.28 17.39 -30.92
N ILE A 5 24.35 17.67 -31.84
CA ILE A 5 23.02 18.21 -31.52
C ILE A 5 22.17 17.18 -30.76
N VAL A 6 22.21 15.90 -31.18
CA VAL A 6 21.48 14.83 -30.49
C VAL A 6 22.04 14.59 -29.08
N LEU A 7 23.36 14.60 -28.93
CA LEU A 7 24.01 14.46 -27.61
C LEU A 7 23.69 15.64 -26.69
N LEU A 8 23.72 16.86 -27.22
CA LEU A 8 23.40 18.08 -26.48
C LEU A 8 21.93 18.11 -26.07
N TRP A 9 21.02 17.65 -26.94
CA TRP A 9 19.60 17.48 -26.61
C TRP A 9 19.38 16.43 -25.52
N GLN A 10 20.10 15.31 -25.56
CA GLN A 10 20.01 14.26 -24.54
C GLN A 10 20.53 14.73 -23.18
N VAL A 11 21.63 15.48 -23.16
CA VAL A 11 22.21 16.07 -21.95
C VAL A 11 21.28 17.15 -21.40
N GLN A 12 20.77 18.05 -22.24
CA GLN A 12 19.82 19.07 -21.82
C GLN A 12 18.56 18.45 -21.21
N ARG A 13 18.03 17.38 -21.79
CA ARG A 13 16.83 16.71 -21.28
C ARG A 13 17.06 16.10 -19.89
N ARG A 14 18.23 15.49 -19.65
CA ARG A 14 18.60 14.94 -18.33
C ARG A 14 18.88 16.03 -17.30
N VAL A 15 19.52 17.12 -17.70
CA VAL A 15 19.85 18.24 -16.80
C VAL A 15 18.59 19.02 -16.44
N LEU A 16 17.67 19.25 -17.39
CA LEU A 16 16.37 19.88 -17.15
C LEU A 16 15.54 19.12 -16.11
N GLU A 17 15.47 17.78 -16.19
CA GLU A 17 14.76 16.99 -15.18
C GLU A 17 15.37 17.18 -13.77
N SER A 18 16.69 17.18 -13.66
CA SER A 18 17.37 17.40 -12.36
C SER A 18 17.25 18.83 -11.83
N GLU A 19 17.33 19.83 -12.71
CA GLU A 19 17.21 21.25 -12.37
C GLU A 19 15.77 21.60 -11.98
N THR A 20 14.77 20.99 -12.63
CA THR A 20 13.37 21.17 -12.24
C THR A 20 13.11 20.64 -10.83
N PHE A 21 13.67 19.47 -10.48
CA PHE A 21 13.56 18.94 -9.12
C PHE A 21 14.23 19.85 -8.10
N HIS A 22 15.44 20.34 -8.40
CA HIS A 22 16.17 21.22 -7.49
C HIS A 22 15.51 22.60 -7.33
N ALA A 23 14.94 23.15 -8.41
CA ALA A 23 14.19 24.40 -8.37
C ALA A 23 12.85 24.26 -7.66
N LEU A 24 12.19 23.11 -7.82
CA LEU A 24 10.96 22.76 -7.10
C LEU A 24 11.24 22.61 -5.60
N ASP A 25 12.32 21.91 -5.23
CA ASP A 25 12.75 21.74 -3.84
C ASP A 25 13.06 23.10 -3.20
N LYS A 26 13.71 24.01 -3.95
CA LYS A 26 13.95 25.40 -3.52
C LYS A 26 12.67 26.20 -3.32
N LEU A 27 11.67 26.02 -4.20
CA LEU A 27 10.35 26.65 -4.07
C LEU A 27 9.58 26.10 -2.86
N PHE A 28 9.66 24.79 -2.61
CA PHE A 28 9.08 24.13 -1.43
C PHE A 28 9.74 24.63 -0.14
N TYR A 29 11.06 24.76 -0.11
CA TYR A 29 11.77 25.34 1.03
C TYR A 29 11.42 26.82 1.24
N GLY A 30 11.27 27.60 0.16
CA GLY A 30 10.94 29.02 0.21
C GLY A 30 9.49 29.32 0.63
N HIS A 31 8.55 28.42 0.31
CA HIS A 31 7.12 28.59 0.61
C HIS A 31 6.61 27.60 1.68
N ARG A 32 7.54 26.96 2.42
CA ARG A 32 7.23 25.93 3.40
C ARG A 32 6.19 26.39 4.41
N GLU A 33 6.29 27.63 4.90
CA GLU A 33 5.33 28.17 5.85
C GLU A 33 3.94 28.38 5.23
N GLN A 34 3.84 28.94 4.03
CA GLN A 34 2.54 29.10 3.35
C GLN A 34 1.89 27.77 2.99
N ILE A 35 2.70 26.75 2.65
CA ILE A 35 2.22 25.39 2.42
C ILE A 35 1.72 24.78 3.72
N LEU A 36 2.44 24.95 4.83
CA LEU A 36 2.01 24.49 6.16
C LEU A 36 0.77 25.23 6.66
N GLU A 37 0.65 26.53 6.38
CA GLU A 37 -0.50 27.35 6.76
C GLU A 37 -1.73 26.96 5.93
N GLY A 38 -1.57 26.77 4.62
CA GLY A 38 -2.59 26.17 3.76
C GLY A 38 -2.93 24.73 4.15
N LEU A 39 -1.96 23.97 4.67
CA LEU A 39 -2.16 22.61 5.20
C LEU A 39 -3.00 22.64 6.48
N GLU A 40 -2.71 23.55 7.41
CA GLU A 40 -3.53 23.69 8.62
C GLU A 40 -4.90 24.30 8.32
N LEU A 41 -5.02 25.13 7.29
CA LEU A 41 -6.32 25.59 6.81
C LEU A 41 -7.11 24.42 6.20
N ASN A 42 -6.49 23.60 5.36
CA ASN A 42 -7.14 22.42 4.76
C ASN A 42 -7.45 21.35 5.81
N LYS A 43 -6.56 21.12 6.78
CA LYS A 43 -6.80 20.26 7.94
C LYS A 43 -7.92 20.79 8.80
N SER A 44 -7.95 22.07 9.13
CA SER A 44 -9.03 22.65 9.94
C SER A 44 -10.36 22.67 9.19
N THR A 45 -10.35 22.91 7.89
CA THR A 45 -11.55 22.82 7.03
C THR A 45 -12.05 21.38 6.94
N ALA A 46 -11.14 20.43 6.69
CA ALA A 46 -11.46 19.00 6.68
C ALA A 46 -11.91 18.54 8.08
N ALA A 47 -11.25 18.95 9.16
CA ALA A 47 -11.62 18.63 10.53
C ALA A 47 -12.97 19.23 10.95
N ALA A 48 -13.27 20.44 10.50
CA ALA A 48 -14.58 21.07 10.68
C ALA A 48 -15.67 20.26 9.94
N ALA A 49 -15.41 19.86 8.69
CA ALA A 49 -16.30 18.98 7.93
C ALA A 49 -16.42 17.57 8.55
N ILE A 50 -15.34 17.03 9.14
CA ILE A 50 -15.29 15.71 9.81
C ILE A 50 -16.16 15.68 11.07
N ASN A 51 -16.20 16.79 11.82
CA ASN A 51 -17.07 16.88 13.00
C ASN A 51 -18.56 16.75 12.64
N GLU A 52 -18.93 17.06 11.39
CA GLU A 52 -20.29 16.91 10.87
C GLU A 52 -20.49 15.59 10.11
N ASP A 53 -19.56 15.23 9.21
CA ASP A 53 -19.57 13.98 8.45
C ASP A 53 -18.16 13.54 7.98
N ALA A 54 -17.65 12.43 8.55
CA ALA A 54 -16.36 11.86 8.19
C ALA A 54 -16.28 11.39 6.71
N GLN A 55 -17.40 11.06 6.07
CA GLN A 55 -17.42 10.69 4.66
C GLN A 55 -17.22 11.93 3.77
N LEU A 56 -17.89 13.03 4.10
CA LEU A 56 -17.74 14.31 3.39
C LEU A 56 -16.30 14.83 3.47
N GLY A 57 -15.70 14.78 4.67
CA GLY A 57 -14.30 15.17 4.85
C GLY A 57 -13.35 14.34 3.96
N TYR A 58 -13.59 13.04 3.82
CA TYR A 58 -12.79 12.18 2.95
C TYR A 58 -12.98 12.52 1.47
N GLU A 59 -14.23 12.76 1.04
CA GLU A 59 -14.54 13.15 -0.35
C GLU A 59 -13.82 14.43 -0.76
N ILE A 60 -13.77 15.43 0.12
CA ILE A 60 -13.02 16.68 -0.10
C ILE A 60 -11.52 16.39 -0.28
N VAL A 61 -10.93 15.58 0.61
CA VAL A 61 -9.50 15.21 0.52
C VAL A 61 -9.20 14.49 -0.79
N ARG A 62 -10.11 13.62 -1.23
CA ARG A 62 -9.98 12.87 -2.49
C ARG A 62 -10.10 13.78 -3.72
N GLU A 63 -11.08 14.68 -3.74
CA GLU A 63 -11.30 15.60 -4.85
C GLU A 63 -10.07 16.50 -5.07
N ILE A 64 -9.45 16.99 -3.99
CA ILE A 64 -8.21 17.78 -4.06
C ILE A 64 -7.09 17.01 -4.77
N GLY A 65 -6.89 15.72 -4.47
CA GLY A 65 -5.84 14.92 -5.12
C GLY A 65 -6.11 14.56 -6.57
N SER A 66 -7.37 14.52 -6.98
CA SER A 66 -7.73 14.27 -8.38
C SER A 66 -7.25 15.39 -9.30
N LEU A 67 -7.05 16.60 -8.76
CA LEU A 67 -6.67 17.80 -9.51
C LEU A 67 -5.16 17.95 -9.69
N VAL A 68 -4.32 17.33 -8.84
CA VAL A 68 -2.86 17.47 -8.92
C VAL A 68 -2.13 16.17 -8.54
N GLN A 69 -1.55 15.50 -9.53
CA GLN A 69 -0.86 14.21 -9.38
C GLN A 69 0.64 14.39 -9.09
N ASN A 70 0.99 14.97 -7.95
CA ASN A 70 2.38 15.10 -7.50
C ASN A 70 2.56 14.47 -6.11
N ASP A 71 3.71 13.82 -5.88
CA ASP A 71 4.01 13.09 -4.65
C ASP A 71 3.91 13.96 -3.36
N PRO A 72 4.35 15.23 -3.33
CA PRO A 72 4.12 16.09 -2.17
C PRO A 72 2.64 16.25 -1.80
N ILE A 73 1.74 16.30 -2.77
CA ILE A 73 0.30 16.44 -2.53
C ILE A 73 -0.27 15.10 -2.04
N ARG A 74 0.18 13.98 -2.61
CA ARG A 74 -0.20 12.64 -2.12
C ARG A 74 0.23 12.43 -0.66
N VAL A 75 1.45 12.82 -0.30
CA VAL A 75 1.93 12.80 1.10
C VAL A 75 0.99 13.61 1.98
N GLN A 76 0.60 14.82 1.55
CA GLN A 76 -0.36 15.64 2.31
C GLN A 76 -1.72 14.96 2.47
N GLN A 77 -2.23 14.32 1.42
CA GLN A 77 -3.48 13.55 1.50
C GLN A 77 -3.36 12.38 2.48
N ILE A 78 -2.25 11.63 2.43
CA ILE A 78 -2.01 10.51 3.34
C ILE A 78 -2.00 10.99 4.79
N VAL A 79 -1.30 12.10 5.10
CA VAL A 79 -1.29 12.69 6.44
C VAL A 79 -2.69 13.10 6.89
N LEU A 80 -3.51 13.66 5.99
CA LEU A 80 -4.90 13.98 6.29
C LEU A 80 -5.71 12.73 6.59
N LEU A 81 -5.52 11.65 5.83
CA LEU A 81 -6.24 10.38 6.02
C LEU A 81 -5.99 9.73 7.39
N GLN A 82 -4.86 10.03 8.05
CA GLN A 82 -4.57 9.56 9.41
C GLN A 82 -5.54 10.12 10.46
N SER A 83 -6.19 11.26 10.22
CA SER A 83 -7.20 11.78 11.16
C SER A 83 -8.58 11.13 11.02
N PHE A 84 -8.77 10.26 10.02
CA PHE A 84 -10.07 9.65 9.73
C PHE A 84 -10.20 8.26 10.35
N SER A 85 -11.38 7.99 10.91
CA SER A 85 -11.81 6.61 11.18
C SER A 85 -12.32 5.99 9.89
N LEU A 86 -11.44 5.28 9.18
CA LEU A 86 -11.76 4.67 7.89
C LEU A 86 -12.81 3.58 8.04
N ARG A 87 -13.84 3.63 7.19
CA ARG A 87 -14.91 2.64 7.17
C ARG A 87 -15.11 2.02 5.79
N LYS A 88 -15.74 0.86 5.76
CA LYS A 88 -15.91 0.07 4.53
C LYS A 88 -16.91 0.69 3.54
N ASP A 89 -17.88 1.45 4.03
CA ASP A 89 -18.91 2.18 3.27
C ASP A 89 -18.34 3.38 2.49
N MET A 90 -17.16 3.88 2.87
CA MET A 90 -16.52 5.00 2.19
C MET A 90 -15.98 4.62 0.79
N GLU A 91 -15.91 5.60 -0.11
CA GLU A 91 -15.27 5.48 -1.44
C GLU A 91 -13.74 5.52 -1.36
N LEU A 92 -13.17 4.60 -0.57
CA LEU A 92 -11.72 4.50 -0.38
C LEU A 92 -10.97 4.23 -1.69
N GLU A 93 -9.79 4.84 -1.84
CA GLU A 93 -8.85 4.62 -2.95
C GLU A 93 -7.44 4.38 -2.42
N LEU A 94 -6.60 3.68 -3.20
CA LEU A 94 -5.22 3.39 -2.81
C LEU A 94 -4.24 3.62 -3.97
N GLU A 95 -4.60 3.24 -5.19
CA GLU A 95 -3.72 3.35 -6.36
C GLU A 95 -3.21 4.76 -6.62
N SER A 96 -4.08 5.77 -6.49
CA SER A 96 -3.75 7.19 -6.69
C SER A 96 -2.83 7.75 -5.62
N LEU A 97 -2.78 7.10 -4.44
CA LEU A 97 -2.03 7.54 -3.27
C LEU A 97 -0.68 6.85 -3.14
N LEU A 98 -0.37 5.88 -4.00
CA LEU A 98 0.94 5.23 -3.97
C LEU A 98 2.04 6.26 -4.29
N LEU A 99 3.05 6.27 -3.43
CA LEU A 99 4.26 7.06 -3.55
C LEU A 99 5.38 6.20 -4.14
N GLU A 100 6.40 6.84 -4.71
CA GLU A 100 7.60 6.12 -5.14
C GLU A 100 8.49 5.76 -3.93
N ASP A 101 8.68 6.73 -3.04
CA ASP A 101 9.52 6.60 -1.86
C ASP A 101 8.78 5.99 -0.64
N PHE A 102 9.57 5.54 0.34
CA PHE A 102 9.03 5.03 1.59
C PHE A 102 8.38 6.14 2.40
N ASP A 103 7.12 5.94 2.77
CA ASP A 103 6.37 6.80 3.66
C ASP A 103 5.64 5.95 4.72
N PRO A 104 5.87 6.20 6.02
CA PRO A 104 5.28 5.39 7.09
C PRO A 104 3.76 5.56 7.18
N ASP A 105 3.24 6.76 6.90
CA ASP A 105 1.80 7.03 6.99
C ASP A 105 1.05 6.31 5.85
N LEU A 106 1.66 6.20 4.66
CA LEU A 106 1.12 5.40 3.56
C LEU A 106 1.07 3.92 3.93
N VAL A 107 2.11 3.42 4.59
CA VAL A 107 2.17 2.01 5.02
C VAL A 107 1.08 1.72 6.06
N ASP A 108 0.87 2.60 7.02
CA ASP A 108 -0.19 2.46 8.00
C ASP A 108 -1.58 2.54 7.33
N TYR A 109 -1.76 3.45 6.37
CA TYR A 109 -2.97 3.51 5.54
C TYR A 109 -3.22 2.21 4.77
N ILE A 110 -2.21 1.65 4.09
CA ILE A 110 -2.30 0.36 3.40
C ILE A 110 -2.71 -0.75 4.38
N GLY A 111 -2.17 -0.75 5.60
CA GLY A 111 -2.53 -1.68 6.65
C GLY A 111 -4.01 -1.63 7.03
N GLU A 112 -4.56 -0.43 7.21
CA GLU A 112 -5.99 -0.26 7.49
C GLU A 112 -6.86 -0.69 6.31
N ILE A 113 -6.49 -0.29 5.08
CA ILE A 113 -7.19 -0.72 3.85
C ILE A 113 -7.21 -2.25 3.72
N ALA A 114 -6.11 -2.92 4.05
CA ALA A 114 -6.01 -4.38 4.01
C ALA A 114 -6.96 -5.09 5.01
N LYS A 115 -7.38 -4.41 6.08
CA LYS A 115 -8.37 -4.93 7.04
C LYS A 115 -9.81 -4.72 6.53
N ILE A 116 -10.12 -3.52 6.05
CA ILE A 116 -11.52 -3.10 5.77
C ILE A 116 -11.96 -3.33 4.32
N LYS A 117 -11.10 -3.08 3.32
CA LYS A 117 -11.44 -3.06 1.88
C LYS A 117 -10.36 -3.71 1.02
N ARG A 118 -10.14 -5.00 1.28
CA ARG A 118 -9.11 -5.88 0.66
C ARG A 118 -9.06 -5.87 -0.87
N ASP A 119 -10.14 -5.53 -1.55
CA ASP A 119 -10.19 -5.40 -3.01
C ASP A 119 -9.30 -4.28 -3.56
N LEU A 120 -9.00 -3.27 -2.74
CA LEU A 120 -8.10 -2.17 -3.07
C LEU A 120 -6.62 -2.57 -2.98
N ILE A 121 -6.28 -3.67 -2.29
CA ILE A 121 -4.92 -4.19 -2.26
C ILE A 121 -4.64 -4.89 -3.60
N LYS A 122 -4.10 -4.13 -4.56
CA LYS A 122 -3.68 -4.65 -5.87
C LYS A 122 -2.17 -4.92 -5.91
N SER A 123 -1.71 -5.39 -7.06
CA SER A 123 -0.31 -5.78 -7.26
C SER A 123 0.68 -4.62 -7.10
N SER A 124 0.29 -3.38 -7.41
CA SER A 124 1.07 -2.17 -7.19
C SER A 124 1.33 -1.93 -5.70
N ALA A 125 0.29 -1.96 -4.87
CA ALA A 125 0.43 -1.87 -3.41
C ALA A 125 1.33 -2.97 -2.83
N ILE A 126 1.17 -4.22 -3.29
CA ILE A 126 2.05 -5.33 -2.85
C ILE A 126 3.51 -5.08 -3.25
N ARG A 127 3.75 -4.59 -4.47
CA ARG A 127 5.11 -4.25 -4.93
C ARG A 127 5.72 -3.11 -4.12
N TYR A 128 4.94 -2.08 -3.79
CA TYR A 128 5.37 -1.00 -2.92
C TYR A 128 5.82 -1.54 -1.55
N LEU A 129 5.00 -2.37 -0.91
CA LEU A 129 5.34 -3.00 0.37
C LEU A 129 6.60 -3.87 0.28
N LEU A 130 6.80 -4.58 -0.83
CA LEU A 130 7.99 -5.41 -1.05
C LEU A 130 9.25 -4.58 -1.28
N ALA A 131 9.15 -3.47 -2.04
CA ALA A 131 10.27 -2.58 -2.27
C ALA A 131 10.79 -1.96 -0.95
N HIS A 132 9.88 -1.70 -0.01
CA HIS A 132 10.17 -1.04 1.25
C HIS A 132 10.12 -1.97 2.47
N GLU A 133 10.12 -3.30 2.28
CA GLU A 133 9.90 -4.31 3.34
C GLU A 133 10.83 -4.11 4.54
N SER A 134 12.11 -3.82 4.29
CA SER A 134 13.10 -3.61 5.36
C SER A 134 12.83 -2.40 6.24
N SER A 135 12.28 -1.31 5.67
CA SER A 135 11.89 -0.10 6.40
C SER A 135 10.60 -0.35 7.17
N ILE A 136 9.63 -1.00 6.52
CA ILE A 136 8.34 -1.36 7.12
C ILE A 136 8.56 -2.22 8.36
N LEU A 137 9.42 -3.23 8.31
CA LEU A 137 9.67 -4.11 9.45
C LEU A 137 10.30 -3.41 10.68
N LYS A 138 10.85 -2.20 10.52
CA LYS A 138 11.34 -1.38 11.64
C LYS A 138 10.23 -0.57 12.31
N MET A 139 9.06 -0.43 11.67
CA MET A 139 7.90 0.25 12.24
C MET A 139 7.26 -0.59 13.35
N LYS A 140 6.68 0.09 14.34
CA LYS A 140 6.01 -0.56 15.49
C LYS A 140 4.98 -1.62 15.10
N HIS A 141 4.22 -1.37 14.01
CA HIS A 141 3.18 -2.27 13.52
C HIS A 141 3.45 -2.84 12.12
N GLY A 142 4.65 -2.65 11.57
CA GLY A 142 4.92 -2.99 10.17
C GLY A 142 4.79 -4.47 9.84
N ARG A 143 5.18 -5.38 10.75
CA ARG A 143 4.94 -6.82 10.54
C ARG A 143 3.45 -7.13 10.40
N GLN A 144 2.59 -6.48 11.19
CA GLN A 144 1.14 -6.68 11.12
C GLN A 144 0.57 -6.16 9.80
N VAL A 145 1.06 -5.01 9.32
CA VAL A 145 0.70 -4.48 7.98
C VAL A 145 1.03 -5.49 6.89
N MET A 146 2.22 -6.08 6.92
CA MET A 146 2.63 -7.10 5.94
C MET A 146 1.75 -8.35 5.98
N ILE A 147 1.38 -8.81 7.18
CA ILE A 147 0.44 -9.92 7.38
C ILE A 147 -0.95 -9.59 6.81
N ASP A 148 -1.47 -8.40 7.10
CA ASP A 148 -2.79 -7.99 6.62
C ASP A 148 -2.83 -7.87 5.10
N ALA A 149 -1.79 -7.29 4.50
CA ALA A 149 -1.63 -7.22 3.05
C ALA A 149 -1.49 -8.61 2.40
N ALA A 150 -0.71 -9.52 3.00
CA ALA A 150 -0.63 -10.91 2.54
C ALA A 150 -2.00 -11.61 2.62
N GLY A 151 -2.74 -11.39 3.72
CA GLY A 151 -4.09 -11.91 3.89
C GLY A 151 -5.11 -11.36 2.90
N ALA A 152 -4.97 -10.10 2.50
CA ALA A 152 -5.74 -9.51 1.40
C ALA A 152 -5.38 -10.17 0.06
N ALA A 153 -4.09 -10.44 -0.17
CA ALA A 153 -3.60 -11.02 -1.42
C ALA A 153 -4.13 -12.45 -1.67
N VAL A 154 -4.21 -13.28 -0.62
CA VAL A 154 -4.72 -14.67 -0.67
C VAL A 154 -6.13 -14.78 -1.26
N ARG A 155 -6.90 -13.69 -1.32
CA ARG A 155 -8.21 -13.68 -1.97
C ARG A 155 -8.16 -14.13 -3.43
N LYS A 156 -7.09 -13.83 -4.17
CA LYS A 156 -6.96 -14.13 -5.61
C LYS A 156 -5.80 -15.09 -5.86
N LYS A 157 -6.07 -16.22 -6.53
CA LYS A 157 -5.01 -17.18 -6.96
C LYS A 157 -3.91 -16.48 -7.76
N LYS A 158 -4.28 -15.56 -8.66
CA LYS A 158 -3.32 -14.75 -9.45
C LYS A 158 -2.27 -14.05 -8.58
N TYR A 159 -2.63 -13.57 -7.38
CA TYR A 159 -1.65 -12.92 -6.51
C TYR A 159 -0.75 -13.92 -5.79
N ILE A 160 -1.24 -15.14 -5.52
CA ILE A 160 -0.39 -16.25 -5.03
C ILE A 160 0.61 -16.67 -6.11
N ASP A 161 0.18 -16.71 -7.37
CA ASP A 161 1.06 -17.02 -8.50
C ASP A 161 2.15 -15.95 -8.70
N ILE A 162 1.83 -14.67 -8.51
CA ILE A 162 2.77 -13.55 -8.71
C ILE A 162 3.68 -13.31 -7.50
N PHE A 163 3.15 -13.46 -6.28
CA PHE A 163 3.85 -13.12 -5.03
C PHE A 163 3.91 -14.30 -4.04
N PRO A 164 4.38 -15.49 -4.46
CA PRO A 164 4.38 -16.67 -3.60
C PRO A 164 5.28 -16.49 -2.37
N ASP A 165 6.47 -15.90 -2.55
CA ASP A 165 7.43 -15.69 -1.46
C ASP A 165 6.96 -14.67 -0.43
N PHE A 166 6.27 -13.62 -0.86
CA PHE A 166 5.64 -12.65 0.04
C PHE A 166 4.63 -13.34 0.94
N ILE A 167 3.70 -14.10 0.34
CA ILE A 167 2.67 -14.81 1.09
C ILE A 167 3.31 -15.86 2.01
N ARG A 168 4.33 -16.57 1.53
CA ARG A 168 5.06 -17.58 2.32
C ARG A 168 5.66 -16.99 3.60
N ARG A 169 6.32 -15.82 3.51
CA ARG A 169 6.95 -15.16 4.66
C ARG A 169 5.95 -14.77 5.76
N TYR A 170 4.73 -14.41 5.39
CA TYR A 170 3.73 -13.89 6.32
C TYR A 170 2.55 -14.85 6.56
N ALA A 171 2.57 -16.05 5.98
CA ALA A 171 1.50 -17.04 6.06
C ALA A 171 1.14 -17.43 7.50
N ASP A 172 2.15 -17.51 8.36
CA ASP A 172 2.02 -17.90 9.77
C ASP A 172 1.19 -16.91 10.60
N GLY A 173 1.24 -15.62 10.24
CA GLY A 173 0.47 -14.59 10.92
C GLY A 173 -0.98 -14.45 10.42
N LEU A 174 -1.38 -15.20 9.39
CA LEU A 174 -2.67 -15.00 8.76
C LEU A 174 -3.82 -15.36 9.71
N PRO A 175 -4.89 -14.53 9.77
CA PRO A 175 -6.12 -14.93 10.45
C PRO A 175 -6.66 -16.24 9.91
N ARG A 176 -7.22 -17.09 10.79
CA ARG A 176 -7.72 -18.45 10.49
C ARG A 176 -8.50 -18.54 9.16
N SER A 177 -9.46 -17.64 8.94
CA SER A 177 -10.30 -17.66 7.73
C SER A 177 -9.51 -17.38 6.44
N ARG A 178 -8.48 -16.53 6.52
CA ARG A 178 -7.58 -16.21 5.40
C ARG A 178 -6.60 -17.37 5.18
N PHE A 179 -6.07 -17.95 6.24
CA PHE A 179 -5.22 -19.13 6.14
C PHE A 179 -5.96 -20.35 5.56
N LEU A 180 -7.20 -20.62 5.99
CA LEU A 180 -8.05 -21.68 5.41
C LEU A 180 -8.21 -21.51 3.90
N ARG A 181 -8.40 -20.27 3.43
CA ARG A 181 -8.49 -20.00 1.99
C ARG A 181 -7.17 -20.30 1.27
N LEU A 182 -6.04 -19.89 1.84
CA LEU A 182 -4.72 -20.22 1.30
C LEU A 182 -4.53 -21.74 1.20
N TYR A 183 -4.85 -22.45 2.29
CA TYR A 183 -4.80 -23.91 2.37
C TYR A 183 -5.61 -24.58 1.25
N GLN A 184 -6.86 -24.17 1.07
CA GLN A 184 -7.74 -24.67 0.01
C GLN A 184 -7.17 -24.44 -1.39
N ILE A 185 -6.63 -23.25 -1.66
CA ILE A 185 -6.03 -22.94 -2.96
C ILE A 185 -4.83 -23.84 -3.20
N VAL A 186 -3.99 -24.03 -2.18
CA VAL A 186 -2.80 -24.86 -2.30
C VAL A 186 -3.14 -26.32 -2.56
N ARG A 187 -4.09 -26.88 -1.81
CA ARG A 187 -4.54 -28.27 -1.96
C ARG A 187 -5.17 -28.56 -3.32
N ARG A 188 -5.95 -27.61 -3.86
CA ARG A 188 -6.58 -27.75 -5.18
C ARG A 188 -5.61 -27.70 -6.36
N ASN A 189 -4.37 -27.27 -6.16
CA ASN A 189 -3.38 -27.12 -7.23
C ASN A 189 -2.07 -27.89 -6.89
N PRO A 190 -2.12 -29.23 -6.77
CA PRO A 190 -0.98 -30.01 -6.30
C PRO A 190 0.23 -30.01 -7.24
N GLY A 191 0.08 -29.57 -8.50
CA GLY A 191 1.20 -29.44 -9.45
C GLY A 191 1.99 -28.13 -9.33
N LEU A 192 1.55 -27.17 -8.50
CA LEU A 192 2.22 -25.89 -8.31
C LEU A 192 3.03 -25.90 -7.01
N THR A 193 4.32 -25.59 -7.10
CA THR A 193 5.22 -25.56 -5.94
C THR A 193 5.23 -24.19 -5.25
N TRP A 194 4.95 -23.11 -5.97
CA TRP A 194 4.97 -21.71 -5.48
C TRP A 194 6.17 -21.43 -4.57
N ASN A 195 7.38 -21.80 -5.01
CA ASN A 195 8.63 -21.55 -4.28
C ASN A 195 8.60 -22.04 -2.82
N GLY A 196 8.03 -23.22 -2.56
CA GLY A 196 7.97 -23.81 -1.21
C GLY A 196 6.85 -23.25 -0.33
N LEU A 197 5.96 -22.40 -0.86
CA LEU A 197 4.76 -21.95 -0.15
C LEU A 197 3.88 -23.12 0.28
N ARG A 198 3.79 -24.17 -0.56
CA ARG A 198 3.02 -25.36 -0.23
C ARG A 198 3.54 -26.04 1.04
N ASP A 199 4.84 -26.25 1.11
CA ASP A 199 5.47 -26.93 2.24
C ASP A 199 5.29 -26.11 3.52
N GLN A 200 5.44 -24.78 3.43
CA GLN A 200 5.17 -23.86 4.54
C GLN A 200 3.72 -23.94 5.02
N VAL A 201 2.76 -23.95 4.08
CA VAL A 201 1.32 -24.05 4.41
C VAL A 201 1.00 -25.40 5.05
N SER A 202 1.62 -26.49 4.58
CA SER A 202 1.48 -27.81 5.20
C SER A 202 2.09 -27.87 6.61
N ALA A 203 3.23 -27.20 6.83
CA ALA A 203 3.84 -27.09 8.16
C ALA A 203 2.91 -26.35 9.14
N ILE A 204 2.43 -25.16 8.76
CA ILE A 204 1.49 -24.35 9.58
C ILE A 204 0.19 -25.12 9.87
N TYR A 205 -0.34 -25.85 8.88
CA TYR A 205 -1.51 -26.70 9.09
C TYR A 205 -1.26 -27.77 10.16
N ASN A 206 -0.15 -28.50 10.05
CA ASN A 206 0.20 -29.57 10.99
C ASN A 206 0.42 -29.04 12.41
N GLU A 207 0.98 -27.84 12.55
CA GLU A 207 1.28 -27.21 13.83
C GLU A 207 0.04 -26.62 14.51
N HIS A 208 -0.81 -25.91 13.78
CA HIS A 208 -1.88 -25.09 14.37
C HIS A 208 -3.32 -25.56 14.09
N TYR A 209 -3.56 -26.32 13.01
CA TYR A 209 -4.92 -26.54 12.49
C TYR A 209 -5.27 -28.01 12.24
N ARG A 210 -4.40 -28.98 12.54
CA ARG A 210 -4.64 -30.41 12.30
C ARG A 210 -5.92 -30.96 12.94
N SER A 211 -6.28 -30.43 14.11
CA SER A 211 -7.50 -30.81 14.84
C SER A 211 -8.73 -29.99 14.44
N ASP A 212 -8.60 -29.07 13.49
CA ASP A 212 -9.67 -28.16 13.09
C ASP A 212 -10.58 -28.80 12.01
N PRO A 213 -11.88 -28.99 12.29
CA PRO A 213 -12.80 -29.66 11.37
C PRO A 213 -12.97 -28.97 10.01
N ASP A 214 -12.78 -27.65 9.92
CA ASP A 214 -12.92 -26.96 8.63
C ASP A 214 -11.75 -27.23 7.69
N PHE A 215 -10.58 -27.56 8.25
CA PHE A 215 -9.39 -27.91 7.49
C PHE A 215 -9.38 -29.38 7.10
N GLN A 216 -9.89 -30.26 7.97
CA GLN A 216 -9.99 -31.70 7.71
C GLN A 216 -10.89 -32.06 6.51
N LYS A 217 -11.86 -31.20 6.17
CA LYS A 217 -12.68 -31.35 4.94
C LYS A 217 -11.85 -31.31 3.64
N TRP A 218 -10.58 -30.90 3.73
CA TRP A 218 -9.67 -30.69 2.61
C TRP A 218 -8.38 -31.52 2.72
N ASP A 219 -8.26 -32.37 3.75
CA ASP A 219 -7.22 -33.40 3.85
C ASP A 219 -7.55 -34.59 2.94
#